data_AF-A0A2U1KG69-F1
#
_entry.id   AF-A0A2U1KG69-F1
#
_cell.length_a   1.000
_cell.length_b   1.000
_cell.length_c   1.000
_cell.angle_alpha   90.00
_cell.angle_beta   90.00
_cell.angle_gamma   90.00
#
_symmetry.space_group_name_H-M   'P 1'
#
loop_
_entity.id
_entity.type
_entity.pdbx_description
1 polymer ?
#
loop_
_entity_poly.entity_id
_entity_poly.type
_entity_poly.pdbx_seq_one_letter_code
_entity_poly.pdbx_strand_id
1 'polypeptide(L)'
;MNGGFVVEWAVRVYEMELGEKPFPGVSVTVSEPFQGSKFIKYKPSQQSAAFNSGANERIIRLTEMQVDAFEPPKSNHKRIPKANGSPPVPVMHSPLRPVTVQDQQDWKIPACVSNSKNPKGYTIPLEARLAADGRGLQEIQINDNFAKFEESLYSAEQKSP
;
A
#
# COMPACT_ATOMS: atom_id res chain seq x y z
N MET A 1 -40.02 1.27 -7.97
CA MET A 1 -39.93 0.05 -8.80
C MET A 1 -38.64 -0.05 -9.63
N ASN A 2 -37.55 0.69 -9.33
CA ASN A 2 -36.32 0.71 -10.15
C ASN A 2 -35.13 -0.09 -9.56
N GLY A 3 -35.31 -0.80 -8.45
CA GLY A 3 -34.22 -1.50 -7.76
C GLY A 3 -33.83 -2.86 -8.38
N GLY A 4 -34.79 -3.57 -8.98
CA GLY A 4 -34.54 -4.93 -9.52
C GLY A 4 -33.60 -4.94 -10.73
N PHE A 5 -33.73 -3.96 -11.63
CA PHE A 5 -32.92 -3.88 -12.84
C PHE A 5 -31.44 -3.60 -12.56
N VAL A 6 -31.16 -2.73 -11.58
CA VAL A 6 -29.78 -2.38 -11.20
C VAL A 6 -29.06 -3.59 -10.58
N VAL A 7 -29.77 -4.37 -9.77
CA VAL A 7 -29.22 -5.60 -9.17
C VAL A 7 -28.99 -6.67 -10.22
N GLU A 8 -29.95 -6.92 -11.12
CA GLU A 8 -29.80 -7.90 -12.20
C GLU A 8 -28.64 -7.54 -13.14
N TRP A 9 -28.50 -6.25 -13.47
CA TRP A 9 -27.38 -5.77 -14.29
C TRP A 9 -26.04 -5.95 -13.59
N ALA A 10 -25.94 -5.59 -12.31
CA ALA A 10 -24.72 -5.76 -11.53
C ALA A 10 -24.32 -7.25 -11.39
N VAL A 11 -25.29 -8.14 -11.18
CA VAL A 11 -25.06 -9.59 -11.11
C VAL A 11 -24.53 -10.12 -12.45
N ARG A 12 -25.14 -9.74 -13.58
CA ARG A 12 -24.65 -10.15 -14.91
C ARG A 12 -23.24 -9.66 -15.20
N VAL A 13 -22.91 -8.42 -14.84
CA VAL A 13 -21.55 -7.88 -15.03
C VAL A 13 -20.54 -8.64 -14.18
N TYR A 14 -20.89 -8.95 -12.93
CA TYR A 14 -20.03 -9.71 -12.03
C TYR A 14 -19.80 -11.15 -12.51
N GLU A 15 -20.84 -11.82 -13.02
CA GLU A 15 -20.74 -13.16 -13.61
C GLU A 15 -19.85 -13.17 -14.87
N MET A 16 -19.94 -12.15 -15.73
CA MET A 16 -19.05 -12.00 -16.88
C MET A 16 -17.59 -11.82 -16.46
N GLU A 17 -17.32 -10.97 -15.46
CA GLU A 17 -15.97 -10.72 -14.96
C GLU A 17 -15.37 -11.96 -14.26
N LEU A 18 -16.19 -12.76 -13.58
CA LEU A 18 -15.76 -14.03 -12.99
C LEU A 18 -15.45 -15.09 -14.06
N GLY A 19 -16.21 -15.13 -15.15
CA GLY A 19 -15.97 -16.06 -16.25
C GLY A 19 -14.66 -15.82 -17.00
N GLU A 20 -14.19 -14.57 -17.05
CA GLU A 20 -12.91 -14.19 -17.69
C GLU A 20 -11.69 -14.41 -16.79
N LYS A 21 -11.86 -14.50 -15.46
CA LYS A 21 -10.74 -14.66 -14.53
C LYS A 21 -10.32 -16.14 -14.43
N PRO A 22 -9.06 -16.48 -14.72
CA PRO A 22 -8.59 -17.85 -14.54
C PRO A 22 -8.64 -18.24 -13.06
N PHE A 23 -9.15 -19.44 -12.77
CA PHE A 23 -9.11 -19.98 -11.42
C PHE A 23 -7.66 -20.20 -10.98
N PRO A 24 -7.23 -19.65 -9.82
CA PRO A 24 -5.85 -19.80 -9.37
C PRO A 24 -5.52 -21.28 -9.14
N GLY A 25 -4.52 -21.79 -9.86
CA GLY A 25 -4.04 -23.17 -9.72
C GLY A 25 -4.62 -24.19 -10.72
N VAL A 26 -5.48 -23.78 -11.66
CA VAL A 26 -5.96 -24.65 -12.74
C VAL A 26 -5.30 -24.24 -14.05
N SER A 27 -4.37 -25.04 -14.57
CA SER A 27 -3.94 -24.93 -15.97
C SER A 27 -5.02 -25.56 -16.84
N VAL A 28 -5.92 -24.73 -17.34
CA VAL A 28 -7.03 -25.16 -18.20
C VAL A 28 -6.45 -25.50 -19.58
N THR A 29 -6.18 -26.78 -19.84
CA THR A 29 -5.94 -27.30 -21.20
C THR A 29 -7.29 -27.59 -21.85
N VAL A 30 -8.11 -26.55 -22.06
CA VAL A 30 -9.33 -26.68 -22.85
C VAL A 30 -8.96 -26.36 -24.29
N SER A 31 -8.98 -27.36 -25.16
CA SER A 31 -9.03 -27.11 -26.60
C SER A 31 -10.41 -26.49 -26.89
N GLU A 32 -10.48 -25.18 -27.05
CA GLU A 32 -11.71 -24.53 -27.49
C GLU A 32 -12.11 -25.10 -28.87
N PRO A 33 -13.36 -25.55 -29.05
CA PRO A 33 -13.82 -26.01 -30.34
C PRO A 33 -13.82 -24.83 -31.31
N PHE A 34 -13.12 -24.97 -32.44
CA PHE A 34 -13.00 -23.98 -33.49
C PHE A 34 -14.38 -23.38 -33.82
N GLN A 35 -14.61 -22.14 -33.39
CA GLN A 35 -15.82 -21.43 -33.78
C GLN A 35 -15.68 -21.02 -35.25
N GLY A 36 -16.70 -21.33 -36.05
CA GLY A 36 -16.67 -21.11 -37.49
C GLY A 36 -16.39 -19.65 -37.88
N SER A 37 -16.11 -19.43 -39.17
CA SER A 37 -15.75 -18.09 -39.66
C SER A 37 -16.89 -17.08 -39.54
N LYS A 38 -16.58 -15.87 -39.06
CA LYS A 38 -17.51 -14.75 -38.92
C LYS A 38 -17.35 -13.77 -40.08
N PHE A 39 -18.46 -13.30 -40.66
CA PHE A 39 -18.42 -12.23 -41.65
C PHE A 39 -18.73 -10.88 -41.01
N ILE A 40 -17.83 -9.91 -41.18
CA ILE A 40 -17.94 -8.56 -40.66
C ILE A 40 -18.08 -7.61 -41.84
N LYS A 41 -19.14 -6.79 -41.82
CA LYS A 41 -19.32 -5.70 -42.76
C LYS A 41 -18.58 -4.47 -42.27
N TYR A 42 -17.58 -4.03 -43.02
CA TYR A 42 -16.73 -2.88 -42.71
C TYR A 42 -16.93 -1.77 -43.73
N LYS A 43 -17.29 -0.58 -43.26
CA LYS A 43 -17.35 0.63 -44.07
C LYS A 43 -16.13 1.50 -43.75
N PRO A 44 -15.16 1.64 -44.66
CA PRO A 44 -13.98 2.47 -44.42
C PRO A 44 -14.37 3.95 -44.26
N SER A 45 -13.71 4.66 -43.35
CA SER A 45 -13.89 6.10 -43.12
C SER A 45 -13.27 6.95 -44.23
N GLN A 46 -12.15 6.49 -44.79
CA GLN A 46 -11.54 7.10 -45.97
C GLN A 46 -12.19 6.53 -47.23
N GLN A 47 -12.98 7.35 -47.91
CA GLN A 47 -13.71 6.98 -49.12
C GLN A 47 -13.20 7.81 -50.30
N SER A 48 -12.69 7.14 -51.33
CA SER A 48 -12.37 7.74 -52.62
C SER A 48 -12.57 6.68 -53.70
N ALA A 49 -12.91 7.11 -54.92
CA ALA A 49 -13.11 6.22 -56.07
C ALA A 49 -11.86 5.40 -56.44
N ALA A 50 -10.67 5.83 -55.99
CA ALA A 50 -9.42 5.11 -56.18
C ALA A 50 -9.23 3.94 -55.19
N PHE A 51 -10.02 3.89 -54.11
CA PHE A 51 -9.93 2.85 -53.08
C PHE A 51 -11.09 1.87 -53.16
N ASN A 52 -10.85 0.63 -52.73
CA ASN A 52 -11.87 -0.42 -52.66
C ASN A 52 -12.59 -0.71 -53.99
N SER A 53 -11.91 -0.50 -55.13
CA SER A 53 -12.48 -0.68 -56.48
C SER A 53 -13.81 0.07 -56.70
N GLY A 54 -13.99 1.22 -56.02
CA GLY A 54 -15.22 2.01 -56.08
C GLY A 54 -16.39 1.50 -55.20
N ALA A 55 -16.21 0.41 -54.46
CA ALA A 55 -17.21 -0.10 -53.53
C ALA A 55 -17.18 0.68 -52.20
N ASN A 56 -18.36 0.95 -51.64
CA ASN A 56 -18.49 1.71 -50.39
C ASN A 56 -18.20 0.88 -49.14
N GLU A 57 -18.25 -0.45 -49.24
CA GLU A 57 -18.22 -1.37 -48.11
C GLU A 57 -17.38 -2.62 -48.44
N ARG A 58 -16.88 -3.29 -47.41
CA ARG A 58 -16.11 -4.54 -47.48
C ARG A 58 -16.76 -5.59 -46.59
N ILE A 59 -16.75 -6.83 -47.03
CA ILE A 59 -17.14 -7.97 -46.19
C ILE A 59 -15.86 -8.75 -45.86
N ILE A 60 -15.49 -8.79 -44.59
CA ILE A 60 -14.29 -9.44 -44.09
C ILE A 60 -14.70 -10.76 -43.43
N ARG A 61 -14.10 -11.86 -43.88
CA ARG A 61 -14.22 -13.16 -43.21
C ARG A 61 -13.13 -13.26 -42.16
N LEU A 62 -13.52 -13.16 -40.88
CA LEU A 62 -12.63 -13.34 -39.75
C LEU A 62 -12.68 -14.80 -39.32
N THR A 63 -11.50 -15.42 -39.22
CA THR A 63 -11.32 -16.79 -38.76
C THR A 63 -10.30 -16.76 -37.63
N GLU A 64 -10.57 -17.50 -36.56
CA GLU A 64 -9.62 -17.67 -35.46
C GLU A 64 -8.41 -18.49 -35.90
N MET A 65 -7.21 -18.03 -35.55
CA MET A 65 -5.98 -18.76 -35.86
C MET A 65 -5.85 -19.93 -34.89
N GLN A 66 -5.69 -21.15 -35.42
CA GLN A 66 -5.48 -22.33 -34.59
C GLN A 66 -4.19 -22.18 -33.77
N VAL A 67 -4.30 -22.27 -32.45
CA VAL A 67 -3.17 -22.18 -31.51
C VAL A 67 -2.64 -23.57 -31.18
N ASP A 68 -1.31 -23.73 -31.15
CA ASP A 68 -0.68 -24.99 -30.74
C ASP A 68 -0.79 -25.16 -29.21
N ALA A 69 -1.30 -26.30 -28.79
CA ALA A 69 -1.51 -26.63 -27.39
C ALA A 69 -0.19 -26.77 -26.60
N PHE A 70 0.94 -27.01 -27.27
CA PHE A 70 2.24 -27.16 -26.62
C PHE A 70 3.14 -25.93 -26.76
N GLU A 71 2.65 -24.85 -27.38
CA GLU A 71 3.43 -23.63 -27.52
C GLU A 71 3.55 -22.91 -26.16
N PRO A 72 4.78 -22.63 -25.66
CA PRO A 72 4.95 -21.91 -24.41
C PRO A 72 4.53 -20.44 -24.54
N PRO A 73 4.23 -19.76 -23.40
CA PRO A 73 3.86 -18.33 -23.42
C PRO A 73 4.93 -17.45 -24.10
N LYS A 74 4.52 -16.67 -25.11
CA LYS A 74 5.42 -15.86 -25.94
C LYS A 74 6.02 -14.64 -25.23
N SER A 75 5.38 -14.14 -24.17
CA SER A 75 5.73 -12.88 -23.52
C SER A 75 6.14 -13.06 -22.06
N ASN A 76 7.20 -12.36 -21.66
CA ASN A 76 7.64 -12.27 -20.27
C ASN A 76 6.82 -11.23 -19.48
N HIS A 77 6.63 -11.47 -18.18
CA HIS A 77 5.96 -10.51 -17.29
C HIS A 77 6.85 -9.30 -17.01
N LYS A 78 6.44 -8.12 -17.50
CA LYS A 78 7.11 -6.85 -17.20
C LYS A 78 6.45 -6.16 -16.02
N ARG A 79 7.23 -5.82 -14.98
CA ARG A 79 6.77 -4.96 -13.88
C ARG A 79 6.82 -3.51 -14.33
N ILE A 80 5.65 -2.88 -14.40
CA ILE A 80 5.49 -1.48 -14.79
C ILE A 80 5.18 -0.67 -13.52
N PRO A 81 5.77 0.52 -13.33
CA PRO A 81 5.37 1.42 -12.24
C PRO A 81 3.86 1.66 -12.25
N LYS A 82 3.28 1.84 -11.08
CA LYS A 82 1.85 2.14 -10.96
C LYS A 82 1.56 3.42 -11.75
N ALA A 83 0.54 3.38 -12.61
CA ALA A 83 0.08 4.55 -13.35
C ALA A 83 -0.32 5.67 -12.36
N ASN A 84 -0.20 6.93 -12.82
CA ASN A 84 -0.69 8.06 -12.05
C ASN A 84 -2.19 7.84 -11.73
N GLY A 85 -2.57 8.10 -10.49
CA GLY A 85 -3.95 7.93 -10.06
C GLY A 85 -4.91 8.89 -10.77
N SER A 86 -6.20 8.75 -10.47
CA SER A 86 -7.18 9.77 -10.82
C SER A 86 -6.73 11.14 -10.29
N PRO A 87 -7.07 12.25 -10.98
CA PRO A 87 -6.76 13.57 -10.49
C PRO A 87 -7.25 13.74 -9.04
N PRO A 88 -6.50 14.46 -8.18
CA PRO A 88 -6.90 14.63 -6.79
C PRO A 88 -8.24 15.35 -6.73
N VAL A 89 -9.19 14.78 -6.00
CA VAL A 89 -10.49 15.39 -5.77
C VAL A 89 -10.31 16.63 -4.89
N PRO A 90 -10.99 17.76 -5.18
CA PRO A 90 -10.92 18.95 -4.35
C PRO A 90 -11.34 18.64 -2.90
N VAL A 91 -10.46 18.95 -1.94
CA VAL A 91 -10.76 18.78 -0.52
C VAL A 91 -11.36 20.08 0.01
N MET A 92 -12.64 20.04 0.38
CA MET A 92 -13.38 21.20 0.91
C MET A 92 -13.12 21.35 2.41
N HIS A 93 -11.94 21.84 2.78
CA HIS A 93 -11.62 22.19 4.17
C HIS A 93 -12.33 23.47 4.62
N SER A 94 -12.55 23.61 5.92
CA SER A 94 -12.85 24.91 6.53
C SER A 94 -11.63 25.85 6.43
N PRO A 95 -11.79 27.16 6.66
CA PRO A 95 -10.66 28.08 6.74
C PRO A 95 -9.61 27.62 7.76
N LEU A 96 -8.33 27.82 7.44
CA LEU A 96 -7.23 27.45 8.33
C LEU A 96 -7.35 28.20 9.67
N ARG A 97 -7.28 27.45 10.77
CA ARG A 97 -7.24 28.05 12.11
C ARG A 97 -5.88 28.74 12.31
N PRO A 98 -5.85 29.98 12.85
CA PRO A 98 -4.58 30.64 13.13
C PRO A 98 -3.85 29.85 14.22
N VAL A 99 -2.57 29.56 13.98
CA VAL A 99 -1.69 28.90 14.95
C VAL A 99 -0.91 29.97 15.68
N THR A 100 -0.86 29.90 17.02
CA THR A 100 -0.06 30.83 17.81
C THR A 100 1.41 30.40 17.80
N VAL A 101 2.33 31.34 18.01
CA VAL A 101 3.77 31.03 18.11
C VAL A 101 4.05 30.11 19.30
N GLN A 102 3.29 30.27 20.39
CA GLN A 102 3.40 29.42 21.57
C GLN A 102 3.05 27.98 21.24
N ASP A 103 1.89 27.74 20.60
CA ASP A 103 1.49 26.40 20.20
C ASP A 103 2.59 25.75 19.34
N GLN A 104 3.12 26.47 18.35
CA GLN A 104 4.17 25.91 17.50
C GLN A 104 5.45 25.53 18.27
N GLN A 105 5.81 26.28 19.31
CA GLN A 105 6.96 25.98 20.16
C GLN A 105 6.70 24.77 21.07
N ASP A 106 5.51 24.68 21.64
CA ASP A 106 5.12 23.55 22.50
C ASP A 106 5.11 22.23 21.73
N TRP A 107 4.78 22.28 20.44
CA TRP A 107 4.83 21.13 19.53
C TRP A 107 6.22 20.86 18.93
N LYS A 108 7.28 21.57 19.36
CA LYS A 108 8.64 21.35 18.87
C LYS A 108 9.27 20.15 19.56
N ILE A 109 9.22 19.01 18.88
CA ILE A 109 9.79 17.74 19.36
C ILE A 109 11.33 17.82 19.34
N PRO A 110 12.03 17.58 20.48
CA PRO A 110 13.48 17.58 20.53
C PRO A 110 14.08 16.38 19.77
N ALA A 111 15.32 16.52 19.31
CA ALA A 111 16.03 15.44 18.63
C ALA A 111 16.24 14.23 19.56
N CYS A 112 16.04 13.02 19.04
CA CYS A 112 16.26 11.79 19.80
C CYS A 112 17.74 11.42 19.81
N VAL A 113 18.39 11.59 20.97
CA VAL A 113 19.75 11.13 21.23
C VAL A 113 19.66 9.85 22.06
N SER A 114 19.99 8.70 21.46
CA SER A 114 19.90 7.43 22.16
C SER A 114 21.24 7.01 22.78
N ASN A 115 21.18 6.36 23.94
CA ASN A 115 22.39 5.89 24.65
C ASN A 115 23.11 4.75 23.91
N SER A 116 22.38 3.90 23.18
CA SER A 116 22.92 2.68 22.56
C SER A 116 23.03 2.73 21.03
N LYS A 117 22.18 3.50 20.34
CA LYS A 117 22.12 3.51 18.87
C LYS A 117 22.57 4.85 18.29
N ASN A 118 23.64 4.79 17.50
CA ASN A 118 24.11 5.90 16.69
C ASN A 118 24.54 5.38 15.29
N PRO A 119 23.58 5.04 14.42
CA PRO A 119 23.87 4.35 13.16
C PRO A 119 24.71 5.19 12.19
N LYS A 120 24.61 6.52 12.27
CA LYS A 120 25.38 7.46 11.44
C LYS A 120 26.70 7.88 12.08
N GLY A 121 27.01 7.42 13.30
CA GLY A 121 28.27 7.69 13.97
C GLY A 121 28.52 9.16 14.32
N TYR A 122 27.48 9.98 14.53
CA TYR A 122 27.66 11.40 14.86
C TYR A 122 28.45 11.60 16.17
N THR A 123 29.36 12.57 16.18
CA THR A 123 30.04 13.04 17.39
C THR A 123 29.11 14.00 18.13
N ILE A 124 28.46 13.51 19.18
CA ILE A 124 27.49 14.26 19.98
C ILE A 124 28.17 14.68 21.30
N PRO A 125 28.12 15.98 21.69
CA PRO A 125 28.70 16.44 22.95
C PRO A 125 28.00 15.79 24.15
N LEU A 126 28.72 15.71 25.27
CA LEU A 126 28.23 15.04 26.48
C LEU A 126 26.96 15.69 27.03
N GLU A 127 26.86 17.03 27.01
CA GLU A 127 25.68 17.76 27.45
C GLU A 127 24.41 17.29 26.74
N ALA A 128 24.42 17.21 25.41
CA ALA A 128 23.26 16.79 24.63
C ALA A 128 22.91 15.29 24.82
N ARG A 129 23.90 14.46 25.18
CA ARG A 129 23.65 13.05 25.54
C ARG A 129 22.99 12.91 26.91
N LEU A 130 23.40 13.75 27.85
CA LEU A 130 22.85 13.77 29.21
C LEU A 130 21.53 14.53 29.30
N ALA A 131 21.23 15.41 28.35
CA ALA A 131 20.00 16.22 28.36
C ALA A 131 18.71 15.38 28.32
N ALA A 132 18.74 14.22 27.65
CA ALA A 132 17.61 13.28 27.63
C ALA A 132 17.62 12.31 28.82
N ASP A 133 18.69 12.31 29.62
CA ASP A 133 18.89 11.39 30.72
C ASP A 133 18.21 11.92 31.99
N GLY A 134 16.94 11.54 32.17
CA GLY A 134 16.12 11.95 33.31
C GLY A 134 16.59 11.43 34.68
N ARG A 135 17.71 10.70 34.76
CA ARG A 135 18.30 10.24 36.04
C ARG A 135 18.62 11.38 36.99
N GLY A 136 18.98 12.56 36.48
CA GLY A 136 19.23 13.75 37.29
C GLY A 136 17.97 14.37 37.93
N LEU A 137 16.78 13.96 37.48
CA LEU A 137 15.49 14.38 38.05
C LEU A 137 15.01 13.47 39.19
N GLN A 138 15.70 12.35 39.44
CA GLN A 138 15.32 11.38 40.48
C GLN A 138 16.04 11.71 41.79
N GLU A 139 15.28 12.10 42.81
CA GLU A 139 15.80 12.21 44.18
C GLU A 139 15.77 10.82 44.86
N ILE A 140 16.93 10.31 45.25
CA ILE A 140 17.03 9.05 45.99
C ILE A 140 16.80 9.35 47.48
N GLN A 141 15.60 9.05 47.96
CA GLN A 141 15.26 9.17 49.39
C GLN A 141 15.50 7.82 50.09
N ILE A 142 16.21 7.85 51.23
CA ILE A 142 16.47 6.68 52.07
C ILE A 142 15.59 6.75 53.31
N ASN A 143 14.97 5.64 53.69
CA ASN A 143 14.09 5.56 54.87
C ASN A 143 14.91 5.50 56.17
N ASP A 144 14.57 6.33 57.16
CA ASP A 144 15.21 6.37 58.49
C ASP A 144 15.14 5.02 59.24
N ASN A 145 14.21 4.14 58.89
CA ASN A 145 14.14 2.80 59.45
C ASN A 145 15.36 1.94 59.10
N PHE A 146 16.09 2.24 58.03
CA PHE A 146 17.36 1.57 57.72
C PHE A 146 18.41 1.84 58.82
N ALA A 147 18.51 3.08 59.30
CA ALA A 147 19.42 3.42 60.40
C ALA A 147 19.04 2.68 61.69
N LYS A 148 17.74 2.66 62.04
CA LYS A 148 17.23 1.91 63.20
C LYS A 148 17.50 0.41 63.10
N PHE A 149 17.40 -0.14 61.88
CA PHE A 149 17.66 -1.55 61.62
C PHE A 149 19.15 -1.89 61.79
N GLU A 150 20.07 -1.08 61.26
CA GLU A 150 21.51 -1.29 61.45
C GLU A 150 21.93 -1.20 62.91
N GLU A 151 21.42 -0.22 63.67
CA GLU A 151 21.69 -0.10 65.11
C GLU A 151 21.21 -1.34 65.89
N SER A 152 20.05 -1.89 65.51
CA SER A 152 19.50 -3.10 66.14
C SER A 152 20.36 -4.34 65.86
N LEU A 153 20.89 -4.47 64.64
CA LEU A 153 21.81 -5.56 64.26
C LEU A 153 23.14 -5.45 65.01
N TYR A 154 23.72 -4.25 65.07
CA TYR A 154 24.98 -4.02 65.79
C TYR A 154 24.84 -4.36 67.29
N SER A 155 23.70 -3.99 67.87
CA SER A 155 23.37 -4.33 69.26
C SER A 155 23.14 -5.83 69.48
N ALA A 156 22.60 -6.53 68.48
CA ALA A 156 22.39 -7.98 68.54
C ALA A 156 23.71 -8.74 68.41
N GLU A 157 24.63 -8.29 67.55
CA GLU A 157 25.97 -8.85 67.39
C GLU A 157 26.78 -8.74 68.69
N GLN A 158 26.81 -7.57 69.33
CA GLN A 158 27.50 -7.39 70.62
C GLN A 158 26.95 -8.27 71.76
N LYS A 159 25.68 -8.67 71.67
CA LYS A 159 25.03 -9.54 72.65
C LYS A 159 25.08 -11.02 72.28
N SER A 160 25.55 -11.35 71.08
CA SER A 160 25.77 -12.73 70.66
C SER A 160 27.14 -13.19 71.21
N PRO A 161 27.21 -14.38 71.85
CA PRO A 161 28.44 -14.89 72.46
C PRO A 161 29.52 -15.31 71.44
#